data_AF-A0A3L6JJI4-F1
#
_entry.id   AF-A0A3L6JJI4-F1
#
_cell.length_a   1.000
_cell.length_b   1.000
_cell.length_c   1.000
_cell.angle_alpha   90.00
_cell.angle_beta   90.00
_cell.angle_gamma   90.00
#
_symmetry.space_group_name_H-M   'P 1'
#
loop_
_entity.id
_entity.type
_entity.pdbx_description
1 polymer ?
#
loop_
_entity_poly.entity_id
_entity_poly.type
_entity_poly.pdbx_seq_one_letter_code
_entity_poly.pdbx_strand_id
1 'polypeptide(L)'
;MLRLMDQRKSEPGEGISLGKKTLHDVPCPVCKGNISGVMVEEDSILKAQRVPVIIPAKCKKGHAVILFVDRAFTVRDVEAAGTAEQEQEKKGAADKAKSWMESF
;
A
#
# COMPACT_ATOMS: atom_id res chain seq x y z
N MET A 1 -23.99 -40.27 -20.67
CA MET A 1 -23.49 -39.71 -19.40
C MET A 1 -22.31 -40.55 -18.93
N LEU A 2 -21.08 -40.06 -19.00
CA LEU A 2 -19.98 -40.52 -18.15
C LEU A 2 -18.88 -39.43 -18.10
N ARG A 3 -18.66 -38.96 -16.87
CA ARG A 3 -17.56 -38.15 -16.26
C ARG A 3 -16.42 -37.69 -17.18
N LEU A 4 -16.20 -36.39 -17.39
CA LEU A 4 -15.52 -35.40 -16.52
C LEU A 4 -14.14 -35.84 -15.95
N MET A 5 -13.12 -35.08 -16.39
CA MET A 5 -11.91 -34.63 -15.69
C MET A 5 -10.75 -35.61 -15.46
N ASP A 6 -9.56 -35.25 -15.96
CA ASP A 6 -8.43 -34.83 -15.10
C ASP A 6 -7.32 -34.15 -15.93
N GLN A 7 -7.45 -32.83 -16.14
CA GLN A 7 -6.33 -31.99 -16.57
C GLN A 7 -5.59 -31.52 -15.31
N ARG A 8 -4.56 -32.25 -14.87
CA ARG A 8 -3.60 -31.73 -13.89
C ARG A 8 -2.69 -30.73 -14.58
N LYS A 9 -3.18 -29.49 -14.67
CA LYS A 9 -2.39 -28.32 -15.01
C LYS A 9 -1.56 -27.99 -13.77
N SER A 10 -0.30 -28.38 -13.75
CA SER A 10 0.66 -28.00 -12.73
C SER A 10 0.88 -26.48 -12.81
N GLU A 11 0.35 -25.75 -11.84
CA GLU A 11 0.55 -24.31 -11.72
C GLU A 11 1.99 -24.00 -11.25
N PRO A 12 2.57 -22.86 -11.65
CA PRO A 12 3.99 -22.58 -11.48
C PRO A 12 4.32 -22.14 -10.05
N GLY A 13 5.29 -22.81 -9.44
CA GLY A 13 6.25 -22.25 -8.48
C GLY A 13 5.67 -21.44 -7.32
N GLU A 14 5.22 -22.13 -6.29
CA GLU A 14 5.03 -21.58 -4.95
C GLU A 14 6.38 -21.02 -4.45
N GLY A 15 6.55 -19.71 -4.61
CA GLY A 15 7.72 -19.00 -4.09
C GLY A 15 7.73 -19.14 -2.57
N ILE A 16 8.86 -19.60 -2.03
CA ILE A 16 9.13 -19.63 -0.59
C ILE A 16 8.82 -18.23 -0.05
N SER A 17 7.76 -18.09 0.76
CA SER A 17 7.41 -16.82 1.36
C SER A 17 8.48 -16.46 2.38
N LEU A 18 9.39 -15.58 1.97
CA LEU A 18 10.26 -14.87 2.89
C LEU A 18 9.32 -14.06 3.79
N GLY A 19 9.28 -14.39 5.08
CA GLY A 19 8.15 -14.09 5.98
C GLY A 19 7.85 -12.60 6.23
N LYS A 20 7.26 -12.30 7.38
CA LYS A 20 6.94 -10.91 7.76
C LYS A 20 8.07 -10.28 8.54
N LYS A 21 8.38 -9.02 8.23
CA LYS A 21 9.34 -8.20 8.97
C LYS A 21 8.69 -6.94 9.50
N THR A 22 8.96 -6.63 10.76
CA THR A 22 8.52 -5.39 11.40
C THR A 22 9.52 -4.28 11.11
N LEU A 23 9.02 -3.14 10.61
CA LEU A 23 9.82 -1.95 10.37
C LEU A 23 10.12 -1.21 11.68
N HIS A 24 11.22 -0.44 11.68
CA HIS A 24 11.54 0.44 12.80
C HIS A 24 10.50 1.55 12.97
N ASP A 25 10.33 1.96 14.23
CA ASP A 25 9.45 3.05 14.62
C ASP A 25 9.94 4.39 14.05
N VAL A 26 8.99 5.20 13.56
CA VAL A 26 9.27 6.51 12.95
C VAL A 26 8.28 7.57 13.41
N PRO A 27 8.70 8.85 13.50
CA PRO A 27 7.81 9.93 13.91
C PRO A 27 6.79 10.26 12.82
N CYS A 28 5.54 10.45 13.21
CA CYS A 28 4.47 10.93 12.35
C CYS A 28 4.74 12.38 11.93
N PRO A 29 4.75 12.70 10.61
CA PRO A 29 5.02 14.05 10.14
C PRO A 29 3.92 15.05 10.55
N VAL A 30 2.68 14.57 10.77
CA VAL A 30 1.52 15.40 11.12
C VAL A 30 1.51 15.81 12.59
N CYS A 31 1.61 14.85 13.51
CA CYS A 31 1.41 15.09 14.94
C CYS A 31 2.63 14.83 15.82
N LYS A 32 3.77 14.48 15.20
CA LYS A 32 5.01 14.05 15.86
C LYS A 32 4.83 12.87 16.83
N GLY A 33 3.69 12.16 16.76
CA GLY A 33 3.45 10.91 17.47
C GLY A 33 4.19 9.73 16.83
N ASN A 34 4.13 8.55 17.45
CA ASN A 34 4.86 7.39 16.94
C ASN A 34 4.05 6.58 15.89
N ILE A 35 4.72 6.14 14.83
CA ILE A 35 4.25 5.10 13.88
C ILE A 35 5.07 3.85 14.20
N SER A 36 4.40 2.82 14.72
CA SER A 36 5.04 1.62 15.25
C SER A 36 4.31 0.35 14.82
N GLY A 37 5.01 -0.78 14.76
CA GLY A 37 4.40 -2.09 14.50
C GLY A 37 3.93 -2.29 13.06
N VAL A 38 4.54 -1.59 12.10
CA VAL A 38 4.26 -1.79 10.67
C VAL A 38 4.96 -3.06 10.22
N MET A 39 4.19 -4.07 9.83
CA MET A 39 4.69 -5.34 9.28
C MET A 39 4.60 -5.33 7.77
N VAL A 40 5.67 -5.75 7.10
CA VAL A 40 5.76 -5.90 5.65
C VAL A 40 6.17 -7.32 5.29
N GLU A 41 5.66 -7.85 4.19
CA GLU A 41 6.14 -9.13 3.65
C GLU A 41 7.52 -8.91 3.04
N GLU A 42 8.51 -9.74 3.39
CA GLU A 42 9.88 -9.55 2.89
C GLU A 42 9.94 -9.60 1.36
N ASP A 43 9.18 -10.51 0.77
CA ASP A 43 9.04 -10.64 -0.68
C ASP A 43 8.55 -9.35 -1.36
N SER A 44 7.63 -8.63 -0.73
CA SER A 44 7.09 -7.37 -1.28
C SER A 44 8.14 -6.27 -1.37
N ILE A 45 9.17 -6.32 -0.53
CA ILE A 45 10.27 -5.35 -0.52
C ILE A 45 11.42 -5.82 -1.42
N LEU A 46 11.83 -7.08 -1.28
CA LEU A 46 13.00 -7.64 -1.97
C LEU A 46 12.76 -7.84 -3.48
N LYS A 47 11.54 -8.26 -3.86
CA LYS A 47 11.15 -8.50 -5.25
C LYS A 47 10.56 -7.26 -5.93
N ALA A 48 10.48 -6.12 -5.22
CA ALA A 48 9.97 -4.89 -5.80
C ALA A 48 10.86 -4.39 -6.96
N GLN A 49 10.22 -4.09 -8.09
CA GLN A 49 10.88 -3.53 -9.27
C GLN A 49 11.36 -2.09 -9.05
N ARG A 50 10.67 -1.34 -8.18
CA ARG A 50 10.97 0.07 -7.89
C ARG A 50 11.23 0.22 -6.40
N VAL A 51 12.23 1.04 -6.08
CA VAL A 51 12.64 1.37 -4.71
C VAL A 51 12.80 2.89 -4.59
N PRO A 52 12.41 3.50 -3.45
CA PRO A 52 11.80 2.86 -2.27
C PRO A 52 10.38 2.32 -2.53
N VAL A 53 10.01 1.27 -1.80
CA VAL A 53 8.66 0.70 -1.80
C VAL A 53 7.76 1.57 -0.93
N ILE A 54 6.57 1.86 -1.44
CA ILE A 54 5.58 2.69 -0.78
C ILE A 54 4.69 1.81 0.11
N ILE A 55 4.71 2.06 1.43
CA ILE A 55 3.92 1.33 2.42
C ILE A 55 2.95 2.30 3.11
N PRO A 56 1.64 2.19 2.87
CA PRO A 56 0.65 3.00 3.58
C PRO A 56 0.53 2.52 5.03
N ALA A 57 0.50 3.46 5.98
CA ALA A 57 0.37 3.18 7.40
C ALA A 57 -0.46 4.25 8.11
N LYS A 58 -0.74 4.01 9.39
CA LYS A 58 -1.38 5.00 10.28
C LYS A 58 -0.58 5.14 11.56
N CYS A 59 -0.44 6.37 12.05
CA CYS A 59 0.10 6.59 13.39
C CYS A 59 -0.95 6.21 14.46
N LYS A 60 -0.54 6.13 15.73
CA LYS A 60 -1.46 5.83 16.85
C LYS A 60 -2.64 6.80 17.01
N LYS A 61 -2.51 8.03 16.50
CA LYS A 61 -3.58 9.04 16.49
C LYS A 61 -4.48 8.97 15.24
N GLY A 62 -4.27 7.99 14.36
CA GLY A 62 -5.11 7.75 13.18
C GLY A 62 -4.73 8.54 11.92
N HIS A 63 -3.71 9.40 11.94
CA HIS A 63 -3.25 10.09 10.73
C HIS A 63 -2.71 9.08 9.71
N ALA A 64 -3.22 9.16 8.48
CA ALA A 64 -2.72 8.40 7.34
C ALA A 64 -1.35 8.96 6.91
N VAL A 65 -0.41 8.05 6.71
CA VAL A 65 0.97 8.36 6.35
C VAL A 65 1.46 7.36 5.32
N ILE A 66 2.45 7.77 4.55
CA ILE A 66 3.13 6.95 3.55
C ILE A 66 4.57 6.77 4.00
N LEU A 67 5.00 5.51 4.12
CA LEU A 67 6.39 5.15 4.43
C LEU A 67 7.11 4.76 3.15
N PHE A 68 8.30 5.29 2.95
CA PHE A 68 9.18 4.92 1.85
C PHE A 68 10.25 3.97 2.36
N VAL A 69 10.15 2.68 2.00
CA VAL A 69 10.99 1.61 2.56
C VAL A 69 11.97 1.11 1.52
N ASP A 70 13.25 1.04 1.85
CA ASP A 70 14.27 0.50 0.95
C ASP A 70 14.45 -1.02 1.09
N ARG A 71 15.34 -1.60 0.27
CA ARG A 71 15.64 -3.05 0.30
C ARG A 71 16.31 -3.52 1.59
N ALA A 72 16.84 -2.61 2.39
CA ALA A 72 17.38 -2.93 3.71
C ALA A 72 16.29 -2.90 4.80
N PHE A 73 15.02 -2.76 4.42
CA PHE A 73 13.88 -2.60 5.34
C PHE A 73 13.99 -1.34 6.20
N THR A 74 14.69 -0.33 5.71
CA THR A 74 14.84 0.95 6.40
C THR A 74 13.84 1.94 5.83
N VAL A 75 13.11 2.62 6.72
CA VAL A 75 12.25 3.74 6.35
C VAL A 75 13.14 4.93 6.02
N ARG A 76 13.17 5.32 4.74
CA ARG A 76 13.96 6.45 4.22
C ARG A 76 13.27 7.77 4.46
N ASP A 77 11.96 7.79 4.27
CA ASP A 77 11.15 9.00 4.42
C ASP A 77 9.72 8.65 4.85
N VAL A 78 9.04 9.64 5.42
CA VAL A 78 7.66 9.54 5.88
C VAL A 78 6.91 10.79 5.48
N GLU A 79 5.90 10.62 4.65
CA GLU A 79 5.03 11.72 4.23
C GLU A 79 3.64 11.56 4.85
N ALA A 80 2.98 12.69 5.10
CA ALA A 80 1.55 12.67 5.36
C ALA A 80 0.87 12.23 4.06
N ALA A 81 -0.05 11.27 4.15
CA ALA A 81 -0.87 10.95 2.99
C ALA A 81 -1.72 12.19 2.70
N GLY A 82 -1.29 12.98 1.72
CA GLY A 82 -2.00 14.18 1.28
C GLY A 82 -3.44 13.81 0.93
N THR A 83 -4.35 14.72 1.25
CA THR A 83 -5.81 14.65 1.11
C THR A 83 -6.30 14.54 -0.34
N ALA A 84 -5.67 13.72 -1.20
CA ALA A 84 -6.18 13.44 -2.53
C ALA A 84 -7.57 12.75 -2.47
N GLU A 85 -7.85 12.05 -1.37
CA GLU A 85 -9.14 11.39 -1.14
C GLU A 85 -10.18 12.31 -0.46
N GLN A 86 -9.76 13.31 0.34
CA GLN A 86 -10.72 14.17 1.05
C GLN A 86 -11.31 15.30 0.20
N GLU A 87 -10.67 15.67 -0.92
CA GLU A 87 -11.27 16.65 -1.86
C GLU A 87 -12.17 15.97 -2.90
N GLN A 88 -12.08 14.64 -3.07
CA GLN A 88 -12.91 13.87 -3.99
C GLN A 88 -14.20 13.30 -3.39
N GLU A 89 -14.32 13.25 -2.05
CA GLU A 89 -15.52 12.73 -1.37
C GLU A 89 -16.62 13.78 -1.13
N LYS A 90 -16.35 15.08 -1.33
CA LYS A 90 -17.37 16.14 -1.15
C LYS A 90 -18.15 16.53 -2.40
N LYS A 91 -17.82 15.97 -3.57
CA LYS A 91 -18.56 16.23 -4.81
C LYS A 91 -19.23 14.94 -5.26
N GLY A 92 -20.56 14.89 -5.11
CA GLY A 92 -21.38 13.74 -5.48
C GLY A 92 -21.14 13.33 -6.93
N ALA A 93 -21.52 12.10 -7.29
CA ALA A 93 -21.34 11.56 -8.65
C ALA A 93 -21.90 12.48 -9.76
N ALA A 94 -22.92 13.28 -9.43
CA ALA A 94 -23.51 14.29 -10.33
C ALA A 94 -22.56 15.45 -10.66
N ASP A 95 -21.75 15.92 -9.71
CA ASP A 95 -20.76 17.00 -9.94
C ASP A 95 -19.60 16.52 -10.82
N LYS A 96 -19.21 15.24 -10.69
CA LYS A 96 -18.19 14.62 -11.54
C LYS A 96 -18.66 14.53 -13.00
N ALA A 97 -19.94 14.20 -13.22
CA ALA A 97 -20.52 14.16 -14.55
C ALA A 97 -20.62 15.55 -15.20
N LYS A 98 -21.03 16.57 -14.43
CA LYS A 98 -21.08 17.96 -14.92
C LYS A 98 -19.71 18.49 -15.33
N SER A 99 -18.69 18.32 -14.48
CA SER A 99 -17.34 18.80 -14.77
C SER A 99 -16.72 18.15 -16.02
N TRP A 100 -17.10 16.90 -16.32
CA TRP A 100 -16.64 16.20 -17.52
C TRP A 100 -17.37 16.69 -18.78
N MET A 101 -18.67 17.01 -18.68
CA MET A 101 -19.46 17.57 -19.78
C MET A 101 -19.09 19.01 -20.12
N GLU A 102 -18.66 19.82 -19.15
CA GLU A 102 -18.21 21.21 -19.39
C GLU A 102 -16.78 21.30 -19.97
N SER A 103 -16.08 20.17 -20.11
CA SER A 103 -14.74 20.11 -20.71
C SER A 103 -14.73 19.80 -22.22
N PHE A 104 -15.91 19.72 -22.84
CA PHE A 104 -16.14 19.63 -24.29
C PHE A 104 -16.92 20.85 -24.78
#